data_AF-A0A0D5YQ74-F1
#
_entry.id   AF-A0A0D5YQ74-F1
#
_cell.length_a   1.000
_cell.length_b   1.000
_cell.length_c   1.000
_cell.angle_alpha   90.00
_cell.angle_beta   90.00
_cell.angle_gamma   90.00
#
_symmetry.space_group_name_H-M   'P 1'
#
loop_
_entity.id
_entity.type
_entity.pdbx_description
1 polymer ?
#
loop_
_entity_poly.entity_id
_entity_poly.type
_entity_poly.pdbx_seq_one_letter_code
_entity_poly.pdbx_strand_id
1 'polypeptide(L)' 'MKNLGSTKLTVLAIGLTAIVFSIIGALKDMSLTNYFFPLYVGLTLTGTVLLHDKKTAKSNL' A
#
# COMPACT_ATOMS: atom_id res chain seq x y z
N MET A 1 -9.20 19.27 -11.65
CA MET A 1 -8.87 17.82 -11.56
C MET A 1 -7.35 17.54 -11.50
N LYS A 2 -6.52 18.42 -10.90
CA LYS A 2 -5.04 18.27 -10.87
C LYS A 2 -4.47 17.45 -9.69
N ASN A 3 -5.26 17.16 -8.65
CA ASN A 3 -4.75 16.60 -7.38
C ASN A 3 -4.91 15.08 -7.20
N LEU A 4 -5.78 14.42 -7.99
CA LEU A 4 -6.13 13.01 -7.74
C LEU A 4 -4.93 12.05 -7.95
N GLY A 5 -4.01 12.40 -8.87
CA GLY A 5 -2.78 11.65 -9.10
C GLY A 5 -1.79 11.75 -7.94
N SER A 6 -1.62 12.94 -7.35
CA SER A 6 -0.76 13.11 -6.16
C SER A 6 -1.31 12.35 -4.96
N THR A 7 -2.62 12.38 -4.72
CA THR A 7 -3.22 11.64 -3.61
C THR A 7 -3.00 10.13 -3.74
N LYS A 8 -3.20 9.54 -4.94
CA LYS A 8 -2.93 8.11 -5.17
C LYS A 8 -1.46 7.75 -4.89
N LEU A 9 -0.53 8.60 -5.33
CA LEU A 9 0.90 8.38 -5.17
C LEU A 9 1.34 8.51 -3.70
N THR A 10 0.79 9.46 -2.96
CA THR A 10 1.00 9.60 -1.51
C THR A 10 0.46 8.38 -0.76
N VAL A 11 -0.76 7.94 -1.09
CA VAL A 11 -1.40 6.75 -0.48
C VAL A 11 -0.58 5.49 -0.75
N LEU A 12 -0.04 5.34 -1.97
CA LEU A 12 0.86 4.24 -2.33
C LEU A 12 2.16 4.28 -1.53
N ALA A 13 2.78 5.47 -1.39
CA ALA A 13 4.01 5.65 -0.63
C ALA A 13 3.81 5.31 0.86
N ILE A 14 2.69 5.72 1.46
CA ILE A 14 2.33 5.38 2.85
C ILE A 14 2.15 3.87 2.99
N GLY A 15 1.40 3.24 2.07
CA GLY A 15 1.19 1.79 2.08
C GLY A 15 2.49 1.00 1.99
N LEU A 16 3.40 1.41 1.09
CA LEU A 16 4.70 0.77 0.92
C LEU A 16 5.59 0.92 2.17
N THR A 17 5.60 2.12 2.76
CA THR A 17 6.37 2.40 3.98
C THR A 17 5.87 1.56 5.16
N ALA A 18 4.55 1.41 5.30
CA ALA A 18 3.94 0.57 6.32
C ALA A 18 4.33 -0.91 6.15
N ILE A 19 4.37 -1.42 4.93
CA ILE A 19 4.82 -2.80 4.64
C ILE A 19 6.29 -2.97 5.05
N VAL A 20 7.17 -2.06 4.64
CA VAL A 20 8.61 -2.13 4.93
C VAL A 20 8.87 -2.09 6.44
N PHE A 21 8.26 -1.15 7.16
CA PHE A 21 8.40 -1.07 8.63
C PHE A 21 7.85 -2.32 9.32
N SER A 22 6.73 -2.86 8.85
CA SER A 22 6.14 -4.08 9.42
C SER A 22 7.05 -5.29 9.22
N ILE A 23 7.65 -5.44 8.04
CA ILE A 23 8.58 -6.53 7.75
C ILE A 23 9.84 -6.40 8.60
N ILE A 24 10.43 -5.20 8.68
CA ILE A 24 11.64 -4.97 9.50
C ILE A 24 11.35 -5.23 10.98
N GLY A 25 10.22 -4.73 11.50
CA GLY A 25 9.80 -4.97 12.87
C GLY A 25 9.55 -6.45 13.16
N ALA A 26 8.85 -7.13 12.25
CA ALA A 26 8.56 -8.56 12.39
C ALA A 26 9.82 -9.43 12.34
N LEU A 27 10.81 -9.07 11.52
CA LEU A 27 12.11 -9.74 11.48
C LEU A 27 12.91 -9.51 12.76
N LYS A 28 12.80 -8.32 13.37
CA LYS A 28 13.51 -7.97 14.61
C LYS A 28 12.91 -8.68 15.83
N ASP A 29 11.59 -8.70 15.95
CA ASP A 29 10.90 -9.29 17.10
C ASP A 29 10.54 -10.77 16.88
N MET A 30 10.88 -11.35 15.72
CA MET A 30 10.51 -12.71 15.27
C MET A 30 9.02 -13.05 15.43
N SER A 31 8.15 -12.04 15.48
CA SER A 31 6.72 -12.19 15.72
C SER A 31 5.95 -11.44 14.66
N LEU A 32 5.46 -12.17 13.65
CA LEU A 32 4.67 -11.61 12.57
C LEU A 32 3.32 -11.06 13.07
N THR A 33 2.79 -11.63 14.14
CA THR A 33 1.46 -11.31 14.68
C THR A 33 1.35 -9.87 15.17
N ASN A 34 2.42 -9.35 15.78
CA ASN A 34 2.48 -7.97 16.28
C ASN A 34 2.53 -6.92 15.15
N TYR A 35 2.92 -7.35 13.95
CA TYR A 35 3.06 -6.50 12.77
C TYR A 35 2.05 -6.85 11.66
N PHE A 36 1.14 -7.79 11.92
CA PHE A 36 0.14 -8.24 10.95
C PHE A 36 -0.81 -7.11 10.56
N PHE A 37 -1.24 -6.30 11.53
CA PHE A 37 -2.13 -5.17 11.29
C PHE A 37 -1.53 -4.11 10.36
N PRO A 38 -0.34 -3.55 10.64
CA PRO A 38 0.25 -2.56 9.74
C PRO A 38 0.65 -3.17 8.37
N LEU A 39 0.97 -4.45 8.30
CA LEU A 39 1.24 -5.16 7.04
C LEU A 39 -0.04 -5.34 6.19
N TYR A 40 -1.16 -5.70 6.82
CA TYR A 40 -2.47 -5.80 6.18
C TYR A 40 -2.97 -4.45 5.63
N VAL A 41 -2.84 -3.39 6.44
CA VAL A 41 -3.22 -2.03 6.05
C VAL A 41 -2.36 -1.57 4.87
N GLY A 42 -1.05 -1.79 4.94
CA GLY A 42 -0.12 -1.45 3.86
C GLY A 42 -0.45 -2.16 2.56
N LEU A 43 -0.68 -3.48 2.59
CA LEU A 43 -1.07 -4.26 1.41
C LEU A 43 -2.42 -3.81 0.83
N THR A 44 -3.39 -3.47 1.69
CA THR A 44 -4.71 -3.00 1.24
C THR A 44 -4.62 -1.63 0.56
N LEU A 45 -3.86 -0.70 1.12
CA LEU A 45 -3.60 0.63 0.52
C LEU A 45 -2.86 0.52 -0.81
N THR A 46 -1.79 -0.27 -0.86
CA THR A 46 -1.03 -0.51 -2.09
C THR A 46 -1.88 -1.22 -3.14
N GLY A 47 -2.65 -2.24 -2.74
CA GLY A 47 -3.54 -3.01 -3.61
C GLY A 47 -4.68 -2.17 -4.18
N THR A 48 -5.33 -1.35 -3.37
CA THR A 48 -6.40 -0.46 -3.84
C THR A 48 -5.88 0.56 -4.85
N VAL A 49 -4.69 1.14 -4.63
CA VAL A 49 -4.10 2.07 -5.62
C VAL A 49 -3.74 1.33 -6.93
N LEU A 50 -3.08 0.17 -6.86
CA LEU A 50 -2.68 -0.61 -8.04
C LEU A 50 -3.87 -1.12 -8.86
N LEU A 51 -4.92 -1.62 -8.19
CA LEU A 51 -6.12 -2.15 -8.85
C LEU A 51 -6.96 -1.02 -9.46
N HIS A 52 -6.98 0.15 -8.82
CA HIS A 52 -7.71 1.30 -9.35
C HIS A 52 -7.04 1.90 -10.59
N ASP A 53 -5.70 1.83 -10.69
CA ASP A 53 -4.95 2.25 -11.88
C ASP A 53 -5.18 1.33 -13.09
N LYS A 54 -5.21 0.00 -12.87
CA LYS A 54 -5.55 -0.99 -13.91
C LYS A 54 -6.96 -0.84 -14.47
N LYS A 55 -7.93 -0.44 -13.65
CA LYS A 55 -9.33 -0.26 -14.08
C LYS A 55 -9.49 0.91 -15.06
N THR A 56 -8.72 1.98 -14.88
CA THR A 56 -8.65 3.11 -15.82
C THR A 56 -7.89 2.78 -17.10
N ALA A 57 -6.88 1.91 -17.05
CA ALA A 57 -6.14 1.49 -18.25
C ALA A 57 -6.97 0.60 -19.20
N LYS A 58 -7.89 -0.20 -18.65
CA LYS A 58 -8.73 -1.14 -19.44
C LYS A 58 -10.00 -0.51 -20.03
N SER A 59 -10.33 0.74 -19.67
CA SER A 59 -11.54 1.44 -20.14
C SER A 59 -11.30 2.30 -21.39
N ASN A 60 -10.05 2.39 -21.88
CA ASN A 60 -9.66 3.16 -23.06
C ASN A 60 -9.24 2.26 -24.25
N LEU A 61 -9.66 0.99 -24.24
CA LEU A 61 -9.56 0.01 -25.32
C LEU A 61 -10.97 -0.46 -25.67
#